data_AF-A0AAJ0C467-F1
#
_entry.id   AF-A0AAJ0C467-F1
#
_cell.length_a   1.000
_cell.length_b   1.000
_cell.length_c   1.000
_cell.angle_alpha   90.00
_cell.angle_beta   90.00
_cell.angle_gamma   90.00
#
_symmetry.space_group_name_H-M   'P 1'
#
loop_
_entity.id
_entity.type
_entity.pdbx_description
1 polymer ?
#
loop_
_entity_poly.entity_id
_entity_poly.type
_entity_poly.pdbx_seq_one_letter_code
_entity_poly.pdbx_strand_id
1 'polypeptide(L)'
;MRIPPRYHRIFVPGTRSNVPLVNAPIRHLRHHLAMPENTTTSTGSLPSPADRDRIAKCLAELVQAIQAHPQMQPPNPHRTLFHLWDFVQRTRYIVSELDNIEAGRPLRHPEQIPEYRNGAAPGPQTALKCMSDVTTRSQTLHMMIMDPSIMLPIMGLACVDYGDEIKEKSKALVDCLEAVKGS
;
A
#
# COMPACT_ATOMS: atom_id res chain seq x y z
N MET A 1 -18.38 -2.54 51.82
CA MET A 1 -17.27 -3.47 52.11
C MET A 1 -17.81 -4.90 52.17
N ARG A 2 -17.39 -5.78 51.26
CA ARG A 2 -17.22 -7.23 51.49
C ARG A 2 -16.50 -7.84 50.28
N ILE A 3 -15.37 -8.46 50.59
CA ILE A 3 -14.38 -9.05 49.69
C ILE A 3 -14.85 -10.47 49.30
N PRO A 4 -14.75 -10.92 48.03
CA PRO A 4 -14.87 -12.34 47.72
C PRO A 4 -13.52 -13.09 47.92
N PRO A 5 -13.53 -14.32 48.46
CA PRO A 5 -12.32 -15.08 48.75
C PRO A 5 -11.76 -15.86 47.55
N ARG A 6 -10.48 -16.20 47.70
CA ARG A 6 -9.54 -16.83 46.75
C ARG A 6 -9.63 -18.37 46.70
N TYR A 7 -9.41 -18.88 45.49
CA TYR A 7 -8.69 -20.10 45.04
C TYR A 7 -8.80 -21.43 45.81
N HIS A 8 -9.06 -22.52 45.06
CA HIS A 8 -8.45 -23.84 45.30
C HIS A 8 -7.87 -24.42 43.99
N ARG A 9 -6.61 -24.84 44.12
CA ARG A 9 -5.74 -25.53 43.14
C ARG A 9 -6.09 -27.03 43.18
N ILE A 10 -6.26 -27.69 42.04
CA ILE A 10 -6.33 -29.16 41.97
C ILE A 10 -5.08 -29.69 41.26
N PHE A 11 -4.45 -30.65 41.90
CA PHE A 11 -3.26 -31.42 41.51
C PHE A 11 -3.72 -32.82 41.08
N VAL A 12 -3.13 -33.38 40.01
CA VAL A 12 -3.26 -34.82 39.65
C VAL A 12 -1.89 -35.35 39.16
N PRO A 13 -1.42 -36.53 39.59
CA PRO A 13 -0.03 -36.99 39.38
C PRO A 13 0.16 -38.03 38.25
N GLY A 14 1.37 -37.98 37.66
CA GLY A 14 2.27 -39.01 37.09
C GLY A 14 1.79 -40.32 36.44
N THR A 15 2.41 -40.67 35.30
CA THR A 15 3.13 -41.94 35.05
C THR A 15 3.98 -41.87 33.77
N ARG A 16 5.23 -42.37 33.83
CA ARG A 16 6.18 -42.53 32.71
C ARG A 16 6.00 -43.93 32.09
N SER A 17 6.21 -44.07 30.78
CA SER A 17 6.67 -45.32 30.16
C SER A 17 7.47 -45.07 28.87
N ASN A 18 8.57 -45.80 28.72
CA ASN A 18 9.60 -45.77 27.66
C ASN A 18 9.37 -46.93 26.68
N VAL A 19 9.33 -46.71 25.35
CA VAL A 19 9.62 -47.73 24.28
C VAL A 19 10.06 -47.00 22.98
N PRO A 20 10.98 -47.52 22.14
CA PRO A 20 11.93 -46.74 21.32
C PRO A 20 11.58 -46.58 19.82
N LEU A 21 12.46 -45.83 19.12
CA LEU A 21 12.51 -45.54 17.68
C LEU A 21 12.26 -46.75 16.76
N VAL A 22 11.48 -46.54 15.71
CA VAL A 22 11.58 -47.28 14.43
C VAL A 22 11.51 -46.30 13.25
N ASN A 23 12.56 -46.34 12.41
CA ASN A 23 12.70 -45.69 11.11
C ASN A 23 11.68 -46.20 10.08
N ALA A 24 11.08 -45.31 9.28
CA ALA A 24 10.93 -45.48 7.83
C ALA A 24 10.44 -44.18 7.14
N PRO A 25 10.87 -43.89 5.89
CA PRO A 25 10.64 -42.62 5.21
C PRO A 25 9.33 -42.64 4.40
N ILE A 26 8.48 -41.62 4.56
CA ILE A 26 7.37 -41.38 3.63
C ILE A 26 7.88 -40.49 2.48
N ARG A 27 8.26 -41.14 1.40
CA ARG A 27 8.47 -40.55 0.08
C ARG A 27 7.10 -40.34 -0.60
N HIS A 28 6.96 -39.16 -1.19
CA HIS A 28 6.05 -38.77 -2.27
C HIS A 28 4.56 -38.60 -1.94
N LEU A 29 4.14 -37.32 -1.92
CA LEU A 29 3.18 -36.78 -2.91
C LEU A 29 3.32 -35.24 -2.94
N ARG A 30 4.37 -34.73 -3.59
CA ARG A 30 4.41 -33.33 -4.05
C ARG A 30 3.64 -33.29 -5.37
N HIS A 31 2.36 -32.95 -5.32
CA HIS A 31 1.71 -32.40 -6.51
C HIS A 31 2.27 -30.99 -6.74
N HIS A 32 3.35 -30.92 -7.51
CA HIS A 32 3.78 -29.68 -8.13
C HIS A 32 2.72 -29.25 -9.15
N LEU A 33 1.73 -28.48 -8.69
CA LEU A 33 1.07 -27.50 -9.53
C LEU A 33 2.10 -26.40 -9.79
N ALA A 34 2.88 -26.58 -10.85
CA ALA A 34 3.65 -25.50 -11.46
C ALA A 34 2.64 -24.46 -11.96
N MET A 35 2.49 -23.38 -11.20
CA MET A 35 1.88 -22.16 -11.73
C MET A 35 2.83 -21.64 -12.82
N PRO A 36 2.36 -21.29 -14.02
CA PRO A 36 3.21 -20.66 -15.01
C PRO A 36 3.69 -19.32 -14.42
N GLU A 37 4.99 -19.23 -14.13
CA GLU A 37 5.66 -17.96 -13.91
C GLU A 37 5.55 -17.17 -15.21
N ASN A 38 4.52 -16.32 -15.30
CA ASN A 38 4.39 -15.36 -16.37
C ASN A 38 5.42 -14.24 -16.10
N THR A 39 6.69 -14.56 -16.33
CA THR A 39 7.80 -13.61 -16.34
C THR A 39 7.76 -12.85 -17.64
N THR A 40 6.79 -11.94 -17.77
CA THR A 40 6.99 -10.75 -18.60
C THR A 40 8.05 -9.91 -17.88
N THR A 41 9.31 -10.19 -18.18
CA THR A 41 10.44 -9.31 -17.90
C THR A 41 10.25 -8.07 -18.76
N SER A 42 9.35 -7.18 -18.34
CA SER A 42 9.54 -5.76 -18.62
C SER A 42 10.93 -5.47 -18.08
N THR A 43 11.86 -5.13 -18.97
CA THR A 43 13.14 -4.52 -18.60
C THR A 43 12.80 -3.14 -18.04
N GLY A 44 12.17 -3.14 -16.86
CA GLY A 44 11.66 -1.95 -16.20
C GLY A 44 12.87 -1.17 -15.77
N SER A 45 13.15 -0.07 -16.46
CA SER A 45 13.88 1.02 -15.86
C SER A 45 12.87 1.94 -15.18
N LEU A 46 13.30 2.66 -14.16
CA LEU A 46 12.45 3.71 -13.60
C LEU A 46 12.17 4.74 -14.71
N PRO A 47 10.99 5.39 -14.70
CA PRO A 47 10.73 6.57 -15.51
C PRO A 47 11.85 7.58 -15.36
N SER A 48 12.12 8.40 -16.38
CA SER A 48 13.19 9.40 -16.30
C SER A 48 12.96 10.37 -15.12
N PRO A 49 14.00 11.06 -14.62
CA PRO A 49 13.83 12.07 -13.57
C PRO A 49 12.76 13.12 -13.93
N ALA A 50 12.73 13.56 -15.19
CA ALA A 50 11.72 14.49 -15.70
C ALA A 50 10.30 13.90 -15.63
N ASP A 51 10.13 12.60 -15.89
CA ASP A 51 8.85 11.91 -15.76
C ASP A 51 8.38 11.82 -14.32
N ARG A 52 9.31 11.49 -13.41
CA ARG A 52 9.03 11.44 -11.98
C ARG A 52 8.61 12.82 -11.46
N ASP A 53 9.26 13.89 -11.93
CA ASP A 53 8.87 15.27 -11.61
C ASP A 53 7.47 15.62 -12.14
N ARG A 54 7.12 15.18 -13.37
CA ARG A 54 5.77 15.36 -13.93
C ARG A 54 4.72 14.66 -13.07
N ILE A 55 4.96 13.41 -12.69
CA ILE A 55 4.07 12.64 -11.81
C ILE A 55 3.94 13.32 -10.45
N ALA A 56 5.05 13.77 -9.86
CA ALA A 56 5.07 14.46 -8.58
C ALA A 56 4.29 15.78 -8.62
N LYS A 57 4.32 16.49 -9.75
CA LYS A 57 3.53 17.71 -9.99
C LYS A 57 2.04 17.38 -10.06
N CYS A 58 1.61 16.38 -10.83
CA CYS A 58 0.20 15.97 -10.89
C CYS A 58 -0.34 15.56 -9.51
N LEU A 59 0.45 14.81 -8.72
CA LEU A 59 0.09 14.47 -7.34
C LEU A 59 -0.04 15.72 -6.45
N ALA A 60 0.87 16.70 -6.60
CA ALA A 60 0.80 17.95 -5.85
C ALA A 60 -0.45 18.78 -6.21
N GLU A 61 -0.81 18.85 -7.49
CA GLU A 61 -2.04 19.52 -7.93
C GLU A 61 -3.30 18.84 -7.37
N LEU A 62 -3.34 17.51 -7.35
CA LEU A 62 -4.44 16.77 -6.72
C LEU A 62 -4.52 17.02 -5.21
N VAL A 63 -3.37 17.06 -4.50
CA VAL A 63 -3.34 17.44 -3.08
C VAL A 63 -3.93 18.83 -2.86
N GLN A 64 -3.55 19.80 -3.69
CA GLN A 64 -4.06 21.18 -3.59
C GLN A 64 -5.57 21.24 -3.82
N ALA A 65 -6.09 20.55 -4.84
CA ALA A 65 -7.53 20.48 -5.11
C ALA A 65 -8.30 19.88 -3.92
N ILE A 66 -7.79 18.81 -3.32
CA ILE A 66 -8.42 18.22 -2.12
C ILE A 66 -8.40 19.20 -0.95
N GLN A 67 -7.27 19.88 -0.70
CA GLN A 67 -7.15 20.85 0.40
C GLN A 67 -8.03 22.09 0.20
N ALA A 68 -8.30 22.49 -1.05
CA ALA A 68 -9.18 23.60 -1.38
C ALA A 68 -10.67 23.24 -1.24
N HIS A 69 -11.02 21.96 -1.15
CA HIS A 69 -12.41 21.52 -1.06
C HIS A 69 -13.11 22.14 0.16
N PRO A 70 -14.36 22.65 0.05
CA PRO A 70 -15.06 23.31 1.17
C PRO A 70 -15.19 22.42 2.40
N GLN A 71 -15.41 21.11 2.20
CA GLN A 71 -15.52 20.14 3.29
C GLN A 71 -14.17 19.70 3.88
N MET A 72 -13.03 20.15 3.34
CA MET A 72 -11.71 19.95 3.95
C MET A 72 -11.31 21.09 4.89
N GLN A 73 -12.09 22.17 4.92
CA GLN A 73 -11.79 23.33 5.75
C GLN A 73 -12.04 23.05 7.25
N PRO A 74 -11.29 23.71 8.15
CA PRO A 74 -11.57 23.67 9.59
C PRO A 74 -13.00 24.11 9.94
N PRO A 75 -13.56 23.69 11.09
CA PRO A 75 -12.91 22.97 12.18
C PRO A 75 -12.95 21.44 12.06
N ASN A 76 -13.75 20.88 11.14
CA ASN A 76 -13.97 19.44 11.05
C ASN A 76 -13.87 18.98 9.58
N PRO A 77 -12.64 18.67 9.10
CA PRO A 77 -12.44 18.12 7.77
C PRO A 77 -13.21 16.81 7.58
N HIS A 78 -13.89 16.67 6.45
CA HIS A 78 -14.64 15.47 6.14
C HIS A 78 -13.72 14.25 6.06
N ARG A 79 -14.05 13.21 6.84
CA ARG A 79 -13.20 12.04 7.05
C ARG A 79 -12.77 11.36 5.74
N THR A 80 -13.66 11.22 4.77
CA THR A 80 -13.34 10.61 3.47
C THR A 80 -12.32 11.44 2.68
N LEU A 81 -12.47 12.78 2.68
CA LEU A 81 -11.53 13.66 1.99
C LEU A 81 -10.17 13.70 2.70
N PHE A 82 -10.17 13.65 4.03
CA PHE A 82 -8.94 13.54 4.81
C PHE A 82 -8.16 12.26 4.48
N HIS A 83 -8.84 11.11 4.43
CA HIS A 83 -8.20 9.84 4.02
C HIS A 83 -7.70 9.88 2.58
N LEU A 84 -8.45 10.51 1.67
CA LEU A 84 -8.03 10.69 0.30
C LEU A 84 -6.74 11.53 0.24
N TRP A 85 -6.72 12.68 0.91
CA TRP A 85 -5.55 13.56 1.01
C TRP A 85 -4.32 12.83 1.54
N ASP A 86 -4.47 12.11 2.65
CA ASP A 86 -3.39 11.34 3.30
C ASP A 86 -2.86 10.23 2.36
N PHE A 87 -3.74 9.57 1.62
CA PHE A 87 -3.36 8.55 0.64
C PHE A 87 -2.58 9.14 -0.55
N VAL A 88 -3.00 10.29 -1.09
CA VAL A 88 -2.27 10.99 -2.16
C VAL A 88 -0.90 11.46 -1.66
N GLN A 89 -0.82 12.00 -0.44
CA GLN A 89 0.44 12.44 0.18
C GLN A 89 1.43 11.29 0.35
N ARG A 90 0.99 10.12 0.84
CA ARG A 90 1.86 8.94 0.94
C ARG A 90 2.31 8.42 -0.41
N THR A 91 1.47 8.55 -1.44
CA THR A 91 1.84 8.19 -2.82
C THR A 91 2.90 9.13 -3.36
N ARG A 92 2.75 10.44 -3.14
CA ARG A 92 3.75 11.45 -3.51
C ARG A 92 5.07 11.27 -2.77
N TYR A 93 5.03 10.89 -1.50
CA TYR A 93 6.25 10.58 -0.74
C TYR A 93 7.03 9.40 -1.35
N ILE A 94 6.35 8.35 -1.82
CA ILE A 94 7.04 7.24 -2.50
C ILE A 94 7.78 7.75 -3.73
N VAL A 95 7.14 8.58 -4.56
CA VAL A 95 7.78 9.16 -5.76
C VAL A 95 9.04 9.95 -5.39
N SER A 96 8.99 10.76 -4.34
CA SER A 96 10.15 11.56 -3.91
C SER A 96 11.34 10.74 -3.40
N GLU A 97 11.11 9.48 -3.02
CA GLU A 97 12.15 8.61 -2.47
C GLU A 97 12.70 7.60 -3.49
N LEU A 98 12.15 7.53 -4.72
CA LEU A 98 12.55 6.53 -5.72
C LEU A 98 14.06 6.51 -5.97
N ASP A 99 14.69 7.68 -6.10
CA ASP A 99 16.12 7.80 -6.34
C ASP A 99 16.95 7.31 -5.15
N ASN A 100 16.44 7.54 -3.93
CA ASN A 100 17.10 7.07 -2.71
C ASN A 100 16.97 5.56 -2.58
N ILE A 101 15.80 5.01 -2.90
CA ILE A 101 15.56 3.57 -2.92
C ILE A 101 16.45 2.88 -3.95
N GLU A 102 16.52 3.42 -5.17
CA GLU A 102 17.35 2.88 -6.26
C GLU A 102 18.83 2.86 -5.88
N ALA A 103 19.33 3.97 -5.33
CA ALA A 103 20.74 4.13 -4.96
C ALA A 103 21.11 3.56 -3.58
N GLY A 104 20.15 3.01 -2.82
CA GLY A 104 20.39 2.53 -1.46
C GLY A 104 20.77 3.61 -0.45
N ARG A 105 20.30 4.83 -0.66
CA ARG A 105 20.45 5.93 0.29
C ARG A 105 19.42 5.85 1.42
N PRO A 106 19.71 6.41 2.60
CA PRO A 106 18.75 6.46 3.71
C PRO A 106 17.45 7.16 3.31
N LEU A 107 16.32 6.58 3.72
CA LEU A 107 14.99 7.17 3.55
C LEU A 107 14.61 7.96 4.79
N ARG A 108 13.80 9.01 4.62
CA ARG A 108 13.33 9.84 5.75
C ARG A 108 12.30 9.11 6.63
N HIS A 109 11.37 8.41 6.00
CA HIS A 109 10.23 7.71 6.60
C HIS A 109 10.01 6.33 5.93
N PRO A 110 10.94 5.36 6.10
CA PRO A 110 10.82 4.05 5.46
C PRO A 110 9.54 3.32 5.86
N GLU A 111 9.01 3.54 7.06
CA GLU A 111 7.77 2.94 7.56
C GLU A 111 6.52 3.31 6.75
N GLN A 112 6.57 4.37 5.93
CA GLN A 112 5.46 4.76 5.08
C GLN A 112 5.43 4.01 3.74
N ILE A 113 6.53 3.36 3.36
CA ILE A 113 6.67 2.63 2.09
C ILE A 113 6.35 1.13 2.30
N PRO A 114 5.41 0.53 1.54
CA PRO A 114 5.00 -0.86 1.74
C PRO A 114 6.14 -1.88 1.68
N GLU A 115 7.02 -1.76 0.69
CA GLU A 115 8.16 -2.67 0.53
C GLU A 115 9.07 -2.70 1.78
N TYR A 116 9.31 -1.55 2.40
CA TYR A 116 10.16 -1.44 3.59
C TYR A 116 9.48 -1.95 4.85
N ARG A 117 8.15 -1.81 4.96
CA ARG A 117 7.38 -2.47 6.03
C ARG A 117 7.49 -3.99 5.98
N ASN A 118 7.70 -4.53 4.78
CA ASN A 118 7.91 -5.96 4.56
C ASN A 118 9.38 -6.39 4.63
N GLY A 119 10.29 -5.49 5.01
CA GLY A 119 11.72 -5.78 5.16
C GLY A 119 12.50 -5.86 3.85
N ALA A 120 11.99 -5.26 2.75
CA ALA A 120 12.71 -5.23 1.49
C ALA A 120 14.04 -4.45 1.62
N ALA A 121 15.08 -4.96 0.95
CA ALA A 121 16.34 -4.24 0.79
C ALA A 121 16.19 -3.15 -0.29
N PRO A 122 16.93 -2.03 -0.18
CA PRO A 122 16.98 -1.05 -1.27
C PRO A 122 17.61 -1.62 -2.54
N GLY A 123 17.35 -0.96 -3.66
CA GLY A 123 17.96 -1.26 -4.96
C GLY A 123 16.99 -1.02 -6.13
N PRO A 124 17.46 -1.16 -7.38
CA PRO A 124 16.66 -0.88 -8.57
C PRO A 124 15.34 -1.64 -8.63
N GLN A 125 15.35 -2.93 -8.27
CA GLN A 125 14.12 -3.74 -8.27
C GLN A 125 13.09 -3.24 -7.26
N THR A 126 13.52 -2.85 -6.06
CA THR A 126 12.62 -2.30 -5.03
C THR A 126 12.06 -0.95 -5.48
N ALA A 127 12.87 -0.12 -6.13
CA ALA A 127 12.39 1.14 -6.68
C ALA A 127 11.32 0.93 -7.77
N LEU A 128 11.50 -0.07 -8.65
CA LEU A 128 10.49 -0.41 -9.66
C LEU A 128 9.18 -0.90 -9.03
N LYS A 129 9.24 -1.72 -7.97
CA LYS A 129 8.04 -2.13 -7.23
C LYS A 129 7.34 -0.92 -6.61
N CYS A 130 8.09 -0.01 -6.01
CA CYS A 130 7.55 1.24 -5.48
C CYS A 130 6.89 2.10 -6.58
N MET A 131 7.45 2.14 -7.79
CA MET A 131 6.83 2.85 -8.93
C MET A 131 5.55 2.15 -9.43
N SER A 132 5.54 0.82 -9.43
CA SER A 132 4.32 0.04 -9.70
C SER A 132 3.24 0.33 -8.65
N ASP A 133 3.62 0.42 -7.38
CA ASP A 133 2.73 0.81 -6.29
C ASP A 133 2.13 2.21 -6.51
N VAL A 134 2.95 3.20 -6.91
CA VAL A 134 2.47 4.55 -7.26
C VAL A 134 1.42 4.49 -8.35
N THR A 135 1.66 3.68 -9.38
CA THR A 135 0.74 3.50 -10.50
C THR A 135 -0.59 2.91 -10.03
N THR A 136 -0.56 1.76 -9.34
CA THR A 136 -1.76 1.08 -8.85
C THR A 136 -2.56 1.98 -7.90
N ARG A 137 -1.88 2.67 -6.97
CA ARG A 137 -2.53 3.61 -6.04
C ARG A 137 -3.23 4.74 -6.76
N SER A 138 -2.60 5.30 -7.78
CA SER A 138 -3.17 6.41 -8.57
C SER A 138 -4.40 5.98 -9.37
N GLN A 139 -4.39 4.76 -9.91
CA GLN A 139 -5.56 4.17 -10.57
C GLN A 139 -6.69 3.89 -9.57
N THR A 140 -6.39 3.32 -8.41
CA THR A 140 -7.38 3.11 -7.33
C THR A 140 -7.99 4.44 -6.88
N LEU A 141 -7.17 5.47 -6.67
CA LEU A 141 -7.62 6.83 -6.34
C LEU A 141 -8.62 7.36 -7.37
N HIS A 142 -8.27 7.27 -8.66
CA HIS A 142 -9.14 7.75 -9.72
C HIS A 142 -10.48 7.01 -9.74
N MET A 143 -10.48 5.68 -9.59
CA MET A 143 -11.71 4.89 -9.50
C MET A 143 -12.59 5.32 -8.31
N MET A 144 -12.00 5.54 -7.13
CA MET A 144 -12.74 5.99 -5.94
C MET A 144 -13.36 7.38 -6.13
N ILE A 145 -12.68 8.26 -6.87
CA ILE A 145 -13.13 9.64 -7.11
C ILE A 145 -14.23 9.67 -8.17
N MET A 146 -14.11 8.86 -9.22
CA MET A 146 -15.07 8.83 -10.34
C MET A 146 -16.34 8.04 -10.03
N ASP A 147 -16.22 6.95 -9.26
CA ASP A 147 -17.36 6.16 -8.79
C ASP A 147 -17.31 5.92 -7.26
N PRO A 148 -17.65 6.95 -6.48
CA PRO A 148 -17.66 6.86 -5.01
C PRO A 148 -18.71 5.88 -4.48
N SER A 149 -19.71 5.52 -5.27
CA SER A 149 -20.88 4.75 -4.82
C SER A 149 -20.57 3.29 -4.51
N ILE A 150 -19.52 2.74 -5.14
CA ILE A 150 -19.14 1.34 -4.98
C ILE A 150 -18.01 1.19 -3.95
N MET A 151 -16.92 1.93 -4.12
CA MET A 151 -15.70 1.72 -3.33
C MET A 151 -15.79 2.29 -1.91
N LEU A 152 -16.41 3.45 -1.71
CA LEU A 152 -16.45 4.10 -0.39
C LEU A 152 -17.25 3.30 0.65
N PRO A 153 -18.44 2.75 0.33
CA PRO A 153 -19.19 1.92 1.30
C PRO A 153 -18.43 0.65 1.70
N ILE A 154 -17.75 -0.01 0.75
CA ILE A 154 -16.91 -1.19 1.03
C ILE A 154 -15.79 -0.84 2.03
N MET A 155 -15.26 0.38 1.97
CA MET A 155 -14.23 0.88 2.88
C MET A 155 -14.80 1.47 4.19
N GLY A 156 -16.12 1.42 4.39
CA GLY A 156 -16.78 2.04 5.55
C GLY A 156 -16.62 3.56 5.59
N LEU A 157 -16.51 4.20 4.42
CA LEU A 157 -16.37 5.64 4.25
C LEU A 157 -17.70 6.25 3.80
N ALA A 158 -17.97 7.46 4.28
CA ALA A 158 -19.14 8.21 3.83
C ALA A 158 -18.95 8.67 2.38
N CYS A 159 -20.03 8.59 1.59
CA CYS A 159 -20.06 9.16 0.26
C CYS A 159 -19.82 10.67 0.34
N VAL A 160 -19.04 11.20 -0.59
CA VAL A 160 -18.72 12.61 -0.70
C VAL A 160 -18.76 12.99 -2.18
N ASP A 161 -19.33 14.15 -2.49
CA ASP A 161 -19.13 14.72 -3.81
C ASP A 161 -17.77 15.39 -3.83
N TYR A 162 -16.86 14.85 -4.64
CA TYR A 162 -15.51 15.37 -4.78
C TYR A 162 -15.44 16.68 -5.61
N GLY A 163 -16.50 17.01 -6.33
CA GLY A 163 -16.50 18.14 -7.26
C GLY A 163 -15.62 17.92 -8.51
N ASP A 164 -15.75 18.82 -9.48
CA ASP A 164 -15.11 18.65 -10.79
C ASP A 164 -13.60 18.83 -10.75
N GLU A 165 -13.10 19.71 -9.89
CA GLU A 165 -11.66 19.98 -9.79
C GLU A 165 -10.87 18.75 -9.33
N ILE A 166 -11.33 18.06 -8.28
CA ILE A 166 -10.69 16.82 -7.80
C ILE A 166 -10.78 15.72 -8.87
N LYS A 167 -11.93 15.60 -9.57
CA LYS A 167 -12.11 14.64 -10.67
C LYS A 167 -11.13 14.91 -11.81
N GLU A 168 -11.02 16.16 -12.26
CA GLU A 168 -10.10 16.58 -13.32
C GLU A 168 -8.64 16.29 -12.93
N LYS A 169 -8.22 16.67 -11.72
CA LYS A 169 -6.84 16.41 -11.26
C LYS A 169 -6.54 14.93 -11.08
N SER A 170 -7.52 14.12 -10.65
CA SER A 170 -7.36 12.67 -10.58
C SER A 170 -7.17 12.04 -11.97
N LYS A 171 -7.91 12.53 -12.97
CA LYS A 171 -7.77 12.09 -14.36
C LYS A 171 -6.42 12.50 -14.93
N ALA A 172 -6.00 13.76 -14.73
CA ALA A 172 -4.71 14.25 -15.19
C ALA A 172 -3.53 13.44 -14.63
N LEU A 173 -3.62 12.97 -13.38
CA LEU A 173 -2.63 12.07 -12.78
C LEU A 173 -2.54 10.73 -13.52
N VAL A 174 -3.69 10.10 -13.82
CA VAL A 174 -3.70 8.83 -14.57
C VAL A 174 -3.19 9.03 -15.99
N ASP A 175 -3.63 10.08 -16.68
CA ASP A 175 -3.17 10.40 -18.03
C ASP A 175 -1.64 10.66 -18.05
N CYS A 176 -1.09 11.31 -17.01
CA CYS A 176 0.35 11.49 -16.83
C CYS A 176 1.09 10.15 -16.67
N LEU A 177 0.54 9.21 -15.90
CA LEU A 177 1.15 7.89 -15.70
C LEU A 177 1.14 7.04 -16.97
N GLU A 178 0.06 7.09 -17.74
CA GLU A 178 -0.04 6.37 -19.01
C GLU A 178 0.92 6.95 -20.07
N ALA A 179 1.07 8.27 -20.13
CA ALA A 179 2.05 8.92 -21.02
C ALA A 179 3.49 8.48 -20.72
N VAL A 180 3.82 8.27 -19.44
CA VAL A 180 5.15 7.83 -19.00
C VAL A 180 5.41 6.35 -19.31
N LYS A 181 4.40 5.49 -19.27
CA LYS A 181 4.55 4.06 -19.66
C LYS A 181 4.85 3.86 -21.14
N GLY A 182 4.41 4.79 -21.99
CA GLY A 182 4.60 4.74 -23.44
C GLY A 182 5.82 5.51 -23.96
N SER A 183 6.63 6.10 -23.07
CA SER A 183 7.85 6.87 -23.38
C SER A 183 9.11 6.01 -23.21
#